data_AF-A0A257Y2D1-F1
#
_entry.id   AF-A0A257Y2D1-F1
#
_cell.length_a   1.000
_cell.length_b   1.000
_cell.length_c   1.000
_cell.angle_alpha   90.00
_cell.angle_beta   90.00
_cell.angle_gamma   90.00
#
_symmetry.space_group_name_H-M   'P 1'
#
loop_
_entity.id
_entity.type
_entity.pdbx_description
1 polymer ?
#
loop_
_entity_poly.entity_id
_entity_poly.type
_entity_poly.pdbx_seq_one_letter_code
_entity_poly.pdbx_strand_id
1 'polypeptide(L)'
;MTEVASIAEALNAPRAFDVIVVQAASMDLVPDHPFREGPDAVPGILVTEGAPTVLARLASRAGYDAAVAMPLLPRLLYRRIGSVLQRARRAQRPALSSHDDATVRSPLLAAS
;
A
#
# COMPACT_ATOMS: atom_id res chain seq x y z
N MET A 1 -18.10 1.41 -2.17
CA MET A 1 -17.16 0.46 -2.79
C MET A 1 -17.52 0.41 -4.25
N THR A 2 -16.58 0.74 -5.13
CA THR A 2 -16.78 0.67 -6.58
C THR A 2 -16.24 -0.68 -7.05
N GLU A 3 -17.07 -1.44 -7.76
CA GLU A 3 -16.69 -2.71 -8.36
C GLU A 3 -16.72 -2.55 -9.88
N VAL A 4 -15.72 -3.13 -10.54
CA VAL A 4 -15.57 -3.13 -11.99
C VAL A 4 -15.16 -4.52 -12.43
N ALA A 5 -15.61 -4.95 -13.60
CA ALA A 5 -15.43 -6.32 -14.08
C ALA A 5 -14.01 -6.57 -14.60
N SER A 6 -13.25 -5.52 -14.92
CA SER A 6 -11.91 -5.65 -15.49
C SER A 6 -10.98 -4.49 -15.15
N ILE A 7 -9.67 -4.71 -15.31
CA ILE A 7 -8.66 -3.65 -15.20
C ILE A 7 -8.86 -2.59 -16.29
N ALA A 8 -9.23 -2.99 -17.51
CA ALA A 8 -9.49 -2.06 -18.60
C ALA A 8 -10.63 -1.08 -18.25
N GLU A 9 -11.67 -1.57 -17.58
CA GLU A 9 -12.75 -0.73 -17.06
C GLU A 9 -12.25 0.17 -15.92
N ALA A 10 -11.47 -0.37 -14.98
CA ALA A 10 -10.89 0.38 -13.88
C ALA A 10 -10.04 1.59 -14.34
N LEU A 11 -9.27 1.43 -15.43
CA LEU A 11 -8.43 2.49 -15.98
C LEU A 11 -9.22 3.67 -16.56
N ASN A 12 -10.48 3.42 -16.96
CA ASN A 12 -11.39 4.45 -17.49
C ASN A 12 -12.28 5.08 -16.42
N ALA A 13 -12.25 4.55 -15.18
CA ALA A 13 -13.01 5.11 -14.08
C ALA A 13 -12.41 6.44 -13.61
N PRO A 14 -13.22 7.36 -13.06
CA PRO A 14 -12.69 8.57 -12.41
C PRO A 14 -11.65 8.18 -11.35
N ARG A 15 -10.40 8.67 -11.50
CA ARG A 15 -9.26 8.32 -10.64
C ARG A 15 -9.42 8.86 -9.21
N ALA A 16 -10.21 8.16 -8.41
CA ALA A 16 -10.53 8.52 -7.03
C ALA A 16 -10.50 7.29 -6.11
N PHE A 17 -9.47 6.45 -6.24
CA PHE A 17 -9.31 5.25 -5.41
C PHE A 17 -8.19 5.47 -4.39
N ASP A 18 -8.48 5.24 -3.11
CA ASP A 18 -7.45 5.23 -2.05
C ASP A 18 -6.68 3.90 -2.01
N VAL A 19 -7.30 2.83 -2.51
CA VAL A 19 -6.78 1.47 -2.56
C VAL A 19 -7.49 0.71 -3.67
N ILE A 20 -6.79 -0.19 -4.34
CA ILE A 20 -7.41 -1.17 -5.24
C ILE A 20 -7.27 -2.58 -4.68
N VAL A 21 -8.28 -3.40 -4.95
CA VAL A 21 -8.23 -4.84 -4.70
C VAL A 21 -8.43 -5.53 -6.03
N VAL A 22 -7.44 -6.32 -6.46
CA VAL A 22 -7.47 -7.05 -7.72
C VAL A 22 -7.58 -8.53 -7.42
N GLN A 23 -8.65 -9.15 -7.91
CA GLN A 23 -8.80 -10.60 -7.85
C GLN A 23 -8.30 -11.23 -9.15
N ALA A 24 -7.41 -12.20 -9.04
CA ALA A 24 -6.95 -13.02 -10.16
C ALA A 24 -7.53 -14.43 -10.05
N ALA A 25 -8.01 -14.97 -11.18
CA ALA A 25 -8.62 -16.30 -11.24
C ALA A 25 -7.64 -17.42 -10.84
N SER A 26 -6.35 -17.26 -11.16
CA SER A 26 -5.28 -18.15 -10.75
C SER A 26 -3.97 -17.38 -10.61
N MET A 27 -2.96 -18.01 -10.02
CA MET A 27 -1.63 -17.41 -9.81
C MET A 27 -0.91 -17.08 -11.13
N ASP A 28 -1.19 -17.83 -12.21
CA ASP A 28 -0.57 -17.64 -13.52
C ASP A 28 -1.19 -16.47 -14.29
N LEU A 29 -2.35 -15.99 -13.86
CA LEU A 29 -3.11 -14.89 -14.47
C LEU A 29 -3.05 -13.61 -13.65
N VAL A 30 -2.08 -13.49 -12.73
CA VAL A 30 -1.89 -12.28 -11.94
C VAL A 30 -1.38 -11.17 -12.86
N PRO A 31 -2.12 -10.07 -13.02
CA PRO A 31 -1.68 -8.94 -13.82
C PRO A 31 -0.70 -8.08 -13.01
N ASP A 32 0.23 -7.43 -13.71
CA ASP A 32 1.02 -6.35 -13.11
C ASP A 32 0.09 -5.27 -12.53
N HIS A 33 0.48 -4.69 -11.40
CA HIS A 33 -0.34 -3.70 -10.71
C HIS A 33 -0.55 -2.47 -11.61
N PRO A 34 -1.81 -2.18 -12.03
CA PRO A 34 -2.07 -1.21 -13.09
C PRO A 34 -1.94 0.26 -12.68
N PHE A 35 -1.78 0.56 -11.39
CA PHE A 35 -1.71 1.91 -10.83
C PHE A 35 -0.50 2.08 -9.91
N ARG A 36 0.57 1.28 -10.11
CA ARG A 36 1.76 1.29 -9.24
C ARG A 36 2.69 2.49 -9.45
N GLU A 37 2.57 3.16 -10.60
CA GLU A 37 3.52 4.18 -11.07
C GLU A 37 2.83 5.54 -11.26
N GLY A 38 3.62 6.61 -11.15
CA GLY A 38 3.18 7.99 -11.36
C GLY A 38 2.82 8.74 -10.08
N PRO A 39 2.47 10.03 -10.20
CA PRO A 39 2.12 10.87 -9.06
C PRO A 39 0.83 10.42 -8.35
N ASP A 40 -0.04 9.73 -9.08
CA ASP A 40 -1.32 9.21 -8.59
C ASP A 40 -1.25 7.71 -8.29
N ALA A 41 -0.07 7.19 -7.90
CA ALA A 41 0.08 5.78 -7.59
C ALA A 41 -0.88 5.37 -6.46
N VAL A 42 -1.68 4.33 -6.72
CA VAL A 42 -2.70 3.83 -5.78
C VAL A 42 -2.20 2.51 -5.20
N PRO A 43 -2.18 2.33 -3.88
CA PRO A 43 -1.70 1.09 -3.31
C PRO A 43 -2.65 -0.08 -3.60
N GLY A 44 -2.10 -1.29 -3.77
CA GLY A 44 -2.81 -2.43 -4.33
C GLY A 44 -2.77 -3.70 -3.50
N ILE A 45 -3.87 -4.43 -3.46
CA ILE A 45 -3.99 -5.73 -2.79
C ILE A 45 -4.38 -6.79 -3.80
N LEU A 46 -3.59 -7.86 -3.89
CA LEU A 46 -3.89 -9.02 -4.71
C LEU A 46 -4.72 -10.05 -3.94
N VAL A 47 -5.76 -10.60 -4.57
CA VAL A 47 -6.55 -11.72 -4.06
C VAL A 47 -6.47 -12.87 -5.08
N THR A 48 -5.94 -14.02 -4.65
CA THR A 48 -5.90 -15.23 -5.50
C THR A 48 -5.67 -16.46 -4.63
N GLU A 49 -5.78 -17.65 -5.22
CA GLU A 49 -5.51 -18.93 -4.55
C GLU A 49 -4.00 -19.11 -4.33
N GLY A 50 -3.61 -19.80 -3.25
CA GLY A 50 -2.22 -20.20 -3.04
C GLY A 50 -1.73 -20.09 -1.60
N ALA A 51 -0.55 -20.66 -1.35
CA ALA A 51 0.09 -20.60 -0.04
C ALA A 51 0.57 -19.16 0.29
N PRO A 52 0.41 -18.67 1.53
CA PRO A 52 0.73 -17.29 1.89
C PRO A 52 2.14 -16.80 1.52
N THR A 53 3.15 -17.67 1.63
CA THR A 53 4.54 -17.35 1.29
C THR A 53 4.75 -17.15 -0.21
N VAL A 54 4.05 -17.93 -1.03
CA VAL A 54 4.10 -17.80 -2.50
C VAL A 54 3.35 -16.54 -2.93
N LEU A 55 2.18 -16.28 -2.34
CA LEU A 55 1.40 -15.08 -2.61
C LEU A 55 2.14 -13.79 -2.27
N ALA A 56 2.88 -13.76 -1.16
CA ALA A 56 3.69 -12.59 -0.78
C ALA A 56 4.76 -12.29 -1.84
N ARG A 57 5.44 -13.32 -2.36
CA ARG A 57 6.43 -13.17 -3.43
C ARG A 57 5.78 -12.75 -4.75
N LEU A 58 4.64 -13.34 -5.09
CA LEU A 58 3.89 -13.03 -6.31
C LEU A 58 3.39 -11.58 -6.30
N ALA A 59 2.79 -11.13 -5.20
CA ALA A 59 2.37 -9.74 -5.03
C ALA A 59 3.55 -8.77 -5.15
N SER A 60 4.65 -9.05 -4.46
CA SER A 60 5.86 -8.23 -4.53
C SER A 60 6.40 -8.12 -5.96
N ARG A 61 6.45 -9.22 -6.71
CA ARG A 61 6.90 -9.24 -8.12
C ARG A 61 5.98 -8.47 -9.05
N ALA A 62 4.66 -8.61 -8.89
CA ALA A 62 3.67 -7.92 -9.71
C ALA A 62 3.41 -6.46 -9.26
N GLY A 63 4.10 -6.00 -8.21
CA GLY A 63 4.04 -4.62 -7.74
C GLY A 63 2.92 -4.30 -6.73
N TYR A 64 2.26 -5.31 -6.16
CA TYR A 64 1.23 -5.12 -5.13
C TYR A 64 1.82 -4.97 -3.72
N ASP A 65 1.15 -4.20 -2.88
CA ASP A 65 1.53 -3.94 -1.49
C ASP A 65 1.26 -5.10 -0.53
N ALA A 66 0.30 -5.94 -0.87
CA ALA A 66 -0.11 -7.08 -0.06
C ALA A 66 -0.84 -8.12 -0.91
N ALA A 67 -0.96 -9.34 -0.35
CA ALA A 67 -1.83 -10.38 -0.86
C ALA A 67 -2.76 -10.92 0.23
N VAL A 68 -3.93 -11.43 -0.19
CA VAL A 68 -4.86 -12.20 0.62
C VAL A 68 -5.20 -13.48 -0.14
N ALA A 69 -5.08 -14.63 0.53
CA ALA A 69 -5.40 -15.92 -0.07
C ALA A 69 -6.91 -16.13 -0.17
N MET A 70 -7.33 -16.84 -1.21
CA MET A 70 -8.63 -17.50 -1.25
C MET A 70 -8.60 -18.83 -0.45
N PRO A 71 -9.71 -19.24 0.21
CA PRO A 71 -10.99 -18.54 0.28
C PRO A 71 -10.90 -17.24 1.09
N LEU A 72 -11.56 -16.19 0.59
CA LEU A 72 -11.47 -14.86 1.18
C LEU A 72 -12.13 -14.81 2.55
N LEU A 73 -11.35 -14.42 3.56
CA LEU A 73 -11.88 -14.08 4.87
C LEU A 73 -12.03 -12.55 4.96
N PRO A 74 -13.26 -11.99 5.07
CA PRO A 74 -13.49 -10.54 5.07
C PRO A 74 -12.63 -9.79 6.09
N ARG A 75 -12.47 -10.35 7.31
CA ARG A 75 -11.64 -9.77 8.36
C ARG A 75 -10.17 -9.64 7.96
N LEU A 76 -9.64 -10.58 7.18
CA LEU A 76 -8.26 -10.52 6.69
C LEU A 76 -8.10 -9.44 5.62
N LEU A 77 -9.06 -9.33 4.70
CA LEU A 77 -9.07 -8.30 3.66
C LEU A 77 -9.10 -6.90 4.26
N TYR A 78 -10.06 -6.62 5.16
CA TYR A 78 -10.16 -5.31 5.80
C TYR A 78 -8.92 -4.94 6.61
N ARG A 79 -8.31 -5.92 7.31
CA ARG A 79 -7.04 -5.69 8.01
C ARG A 79 -5.91 -5.33 7.04
N ARG A 80 -5.84 -5.97 5.87
CA ARG A 80 -4.84 -5.62 4.84
C ARG A 80 -5.10 -4.26 4.23
N ILE A 81 -6.34 -3.93 3.90
CA ILE A 81 -6.74 -2.59 3.44
C ILE A 81 -6.26 -1.51 4.43
N GLY A 82 -6.60 -1.65 5.72
CA GLY A 82 -6.18 -0.70 6.74
C GLY A 82 -4.65 -0.57 6.85
N SER A 83 -3.93 -1.70 6.83
CA SER A 83 -2.47 -1.72 6.91
C SER A 83 -1.80 -1.03 5.71
N VAL A 84 -2.29 -1.28 4.51
CA VAL A 84 -1.78 -0.72 3.25
C VAL A 84 -2.02 0.79 3.20
N LEU A 85 -3.25 1.24 3.48
CA LEU A 85 -3.61 2.65 3.55
C LEU A 85 -2.80 3.41 4.61
N GLN A 86 -2.55 2.79 5.75
CA GLN A 86 -1.71 3.38 6.80
C GLN A 86 -0.26 3.55 6.35
N ARG A 87 0.30 2.58 5.60
CA ARG A 87 1.65 2.67 5.03
C ARG A 87 1.74 3.78 3.98
N ALA A 88 0.79 3.82 3.03
CA ALA A 88 0.75 4.83 1.98
C ALA A 88 0.72 6.25 2.57
N ARG A 89 -0.14 6.51 3.57
CA ARG A 89 -0.21 7.79 4.27
C ARG A 89 1.09 8.17 5.00
N ARG A 90 1.81 7.19 5.55
CA ARG A 90 3.11 7.43 6.21
C ARG A 90 4.20 7.80 5.20
N ALA A 91 4.19 7.19 4.00
CA ALA A 91 5.14 7.49 2.95
C ALA A 91 4.92 8.90 2.33
N GLN A 92 3.68 9.36 2.30
CA GLN A 92 3.32 10.71 1.83
C GLN A 92 3.60 11.81 2.86
N ARG A 93 3.76 11.45 4.14
CA ARG A 93 4.06 12.43 5.18
C ARG A 93 5.49 12.93 4.97
N PRO A 94 5.71 14.24 4.72
CA PRO A 94 7.05 14.78 4.65
C PRO A 94 7.79 14.37 5.91
N ALA A 95 9.03 13.87 5.77
CA ALA A 95 9.92 13.74 6.89
C ALA A 95 10.08 15.14 7.47
N LEU A 96 9.32 15.45 8.53
CA LEU A 96 9.61 16.61 9.35
C LEU A 96 11.02 16.35 9.86
N SER A 97 11.96 17.04 9.22
CA SER A 97 13.36 17.09 9.58
C SER A 97 13.44 17.19 11.09
N SER A 98 14.02 16.17 11.70
CA SER A 98 14.60 16.23 13.03
C SER A 98 15.71 17.30 13.00
N HIS A 99 15.30 18.54 13.17
CA HIS A 99 16.13 19.68 13.50
C HIS A 99 15.37 20.49 14.55
N ASP A 100 16.11 20.88 15.59
CA ASP A 100 15.73 21.47 16.88
C ASP A 100 15.20 20.46 17.92
N ASP A 101 15.84 20.25 19.08
CA ASP A 101 16.70 21.17 19.82
C ASP A 101 17.70 20.39 20.70
N ALA A 102 18.97 20.38 20.28
CA ALA A 102 20.11 19.92 21.07
C ALA A 102 20.94 21.11 21.57
N THR A 103 20.29 22.26 21.85
CA THR A 103 20.98 23.48 22.28
C THR A 103 20.30 24.13 23.49
N VAL A 104 20.02 23.34 24.54
CA VAL A 104 19.76 23.91 25.89
C VAL A 104 20.43 23.09 26.98
N ARG A 105 21.75 22.88 26.92
CA ARG A 105 22.56 22.50 28.11
C ARG A 105 23.99 23.06 28.03
N SER A 106 24.12 24.38 28.06
CA SER A 106 25.35 25.04 28.54
C SER A 106 25.03 26.41 29.13
N PRO A 107 24.99 26.56 30.46
CA PRO A 107 25.44 27.80 31.08
C PRO A 107 26.94 27.66 31.34
N LEU A 108 27.73 28.27 30.45
CA LEU A 108 29.11 28.65 30.76
C LEU A 108 29.06 29.83 31.74
N LEU A 109 29.81 29.68 32.82
CA LEU A 109 30.48 30.72 33.60
C LEU A 109 30.50 32.11 32.94
N ALA A 110 29.91 33.09 33.61
CA ALA A 110 30.34 34.49 33.56
C ALA A 110 29.79 35.29 34.77
N ALA A 111 30.73 35.79 35.60
CA ALA A 111 30.64 36.98 36.49
C ALA A 111 29.54 36.99 37.58
N SER A 112 29.81 37.25 38.87
CA SER A 112 30.82 38.08 39.54
C SER A 112 31.11 37.55 40.94
#